data_AF-A0A4Q3VYV0-F1
#
_entry.id   AF-A0A4Q3VYV0-F1
#
_cell.length_a   1.000
_cell.length_b   1.000
_cell.length_c   1.000
_cell.angle_alpha   90.00
_cell.angle_beta   90.00
_cell.angle_gamma   90.00
#
_symmetry.space_group_name_H-M   'P 1'
#
loop_
_entity.id
_entity.type
_entity.pdbx_description
1 polymer ?
#
loop_
_entity_poly.entity_id
_entity_poly.type
_entity_poly.pdbx_seq_one_letter_code
_entity_poly.pdbx_strand_id
1 'polypeptide(L)'
;MEHLGRWLGKNHDRRAGSGWIIAGMVSASPALILLPSLMTFGMSSDPKTATLQILGLGAVAVAGWIPYLRFRHQNRHRPNLMSLVLAHSRGLLVERLGENAPILEEAATEAEQITFLSERPPLPSSLGKEIAREANLRMERMVDLAAGAAASYGFTREGATVQIGSDLDWLARTRETIEKATLRGVEPIQDSEGPLRQLRELASEREAALQELRI
;
A
#
# COMPACT_ATOMS: atom_id res chain seq x y z
N MET A 1 8.67 -18.60 9.28
CA MET A 1 8.51 -17.21 8.81
C MET A 1 8.98 -17.14 7.36
N GLU A 2 8.48 -18.04 6.51
CA GLU A 2 8.83 -18.14 5.09
C GLU A 2 7.84 -17.35 4.24
N HIS A 3 6.54 -17.50 4.52
CA HIS A 3 5.47 -16.88 3.74
C HIS A 3 5.48 -15.37 3.91
N LEU A 4 5.64 -14.88 5.14
CA LEU A 4 5.78 -13.45 5.41
C LEU A 4 7.03 -12.88 4.74
N GLY A 5 8.15 -13.59 4.79
CA GLY A 5 9.40 -13.20 4.14
C GLY A 5 9.25 -13.03 2.63
N ARG A 6 8.64 -14.01 1.95
CA ARG A 6 8.33 -13.94 0.52
C ARG A 6 7.39 -12.79 0.20
N TRP A 7 6.33 -12.62 0.99
CA TRP A 7 5.35 -11.55 0.80
C TRP A 7 5.99 -10.17 0.94
N LEU A 8 6.84 -9.97 1.96
CA LEU A 8 7.62 -8.75 2.19
C LEU A 8 8.53 -8.47 0.98
N GLY A 9 9.25 -9.49 0.50
CA GLY A 9 10.09 -9.39 -0.69
C GLY A 9 9.32 -9.02 -1.95
N LYS A 10 8.12 -9.54 -2.17
CA LYS A 10 7.30 -9.19 -3.35
C LYS A 10 6.73 -7.77 -3.26
N ASN A 11 6.38 -7.31 -2.06
CA ASN A 11 5.67 -6.04 -1.86
C ASN A 11 6.59 -4.85 -1.52
N HIS A 12 7.87 -5.09 -1.19
CA HIS A 12 8.80 -4.00 -0.89
C HIS A 12 9.00 -3.07 -2.09
N ASP A 13 9.14 -3.60 -3.31
CA ASP A 13 9.31 -2.80 -4.54
C ASP A 13 8.07 -1.95 -4.85
N ARG A 14 6.89 -2.53 -4.62
CA ARG A 14 5.59 -1.84 -4.79
C ARG A 14 5.46 -0.63 -3.88
N ARG A 15 6.00 -0.73 -2.66
CA ARG A 15 5.96 0.34 -1.63
C ARG A 15 7.13 1.30 -1.67
N ALA A 16 8.33 0.82 -2.03
CA ALA A 16 9.52 1.64 -2.21
C ALA A 16 9.33 2.65 -3.35
N GLY A 17 8.37 2.41 -4.24
CA GLY A 17 7.89 3.40 -5.17
C GLY A 17 9.00 3.83 -6.11
N SER A 18 9.57 2.89 -6.88
CA SER A 18 10.49 3.23 -7.98
C SER A 18 9.91 4.38 -8.84
N GLY A 19 8.59 4.37 -9.10
CA GLY A 19 7.89 5.46 -9.77
C GLY A 19 7.82 6.80 -9.00
N TRP A 20 7.76 6.78 -7.66
CA TRP A 20 7.75 8.00 -6.84
C TRP A 20 9.16 8.56 -6.58
N ILE A 21 10.17 7.69 -6.53
CA ILE A 21 11.59 8.08 -6.54
C ILE A 21 11.93 8.71 -7.89
N ILE A 22 11.46 8.14 -9.01
CA ILE A 22 11.59 8.75 -10.33
C ILE A 22 10.81 10.06 -10.40
N ALA A 23 9.58 10.14 -9.88
CA ALA A 23 8.83 11.40 -9.81
C ALA A 23 9.52 12.45 -8.91
N GLY A 24 10.18 12.04 -7.84
CA GLY A 24 11.00 12.89 -6.97
C GLY A 24 12.32 13.34 -7.62
N MET A 25 12.94 12.50 -8.45
CA MET A 25 14.10 12.87 -9.26
C MET A 25 13.70 13.82 -10.41
N VAL A 26 12.57 13.56 -11.07
CA VAL A 26 12.01 14.43 -12.12
C VAL A 26 11.54 15.76 -11.53
N SER A 27 11.06 15.80 -10.28
CA SER A 27 10.74 17.05 -9.58
C SER A 27 11.96 17.77 -8.97
N ALA A 28 13.14 17.13 -8.97
CA ALA A 28 14.43 17.77 -8.71
C ALA A 28 15.08 18.33 -10.00
N SER A 29 14.61 17.94 -11.19
CA SER A 29 15.03 18.51 -12.48
C SER A 29 14.90 20.05 -12.58
N PRO A 30 13.91 20.72 -11.98
CA PRO A 30 13.86 22.18 -11.94
C PRO A 30 15.07 22.78 -11.22
N ALA A 31 15.64 22.13 -10.19
CA ALA A 31 16.83 22.63 -9.49
C ALA A 31 18.09 22.54 -10.37
N LEU A 32 18.18 21.50 -11.22
CA LEU A 32 19.25 21.34 -12.21
C LEU A 32 19.13 22.30 -13.39
N ILE A 33 17.93 22.82 -13.69
CA ILE A 33 17.68 23.85 -14.71
C ILE A 33 17.80 25.26 -14.09
N LEU A 34 17.44 25.44 -12.83
CA LEU A 34 17.50 26.71 -12.08
C LEU A 34 18.94 27.16 -11.82
N LEU A 35 19.87 26.26 -11.52
CA LEU A 35 21.28 26.64 -11.28
C LEU A 35 21.97 27.24 -12.51
N PRO A 36 21.91 26.61 -13.70
CA PRO A 36 22.48 27.17 -14.93
C PRO A 36 21.72 28.42 -15.38
N SER A 37 20.39 28.44 -15.26
CA SER A 37 19.60 29.62 -15.64
C SER A 37 19.91 30.83 -14.76
N LEU A 38 20.01 30.66 -13.43
CA LEU A 38 20.45 31.72 -12.49
C LEU A 38 21.84 32.26 -12.81
N MET A 39 22.76 31.40 -13.27
CA MET A 39 24.10 31.84 -13.74
C MET A 39 24.02 32.64 -15.05
N THR A 40 23.15 32.26 -15.99
CA THR A 40 22.91 33.04 -17.23
C THR A 40 22.07 34.31 -17.01
N PHE A 41 21.28 34.39 -15.93
CA PHE A 41 20.43 35.54 -15.58
C PHE A 41 21.23 36.79 -15.16
N GLY A 42 22.48 36.63 -14.71
CA GLY A 42 23.40 37.75 -14.45
C GLY A 42 23.72 38.60 -15.68
N MET A 43 23.29 38.19 -16.88
CA MET A 43 23.48 38.89 -18.16
C MET A 43 22.20 39.49 -18.76
N SER A 44 21.04 39.39 -18.10
CA SER A 44 19.77 39.94 -18.59
C SER A 44 19.66 41.45 -18.34
N SER A 45 19.33 42.21 -19.39
CA SER A 45 19.27 43.68 -19.36
C SER A 45 17.95 44.25 -18.83
N ASP A 46 16.94 43.43 -18.53
CA ASP A 46 15.61 43.91 -18.13
C ASP A 46 15.09 43.20 -16.84
N PRO A 47 15.06 43.90 -15.69
CA PRO A 47 14.82 43.28 -14.39
C PRO A 47 13.37 42.83 -14.17
N LYS A 48 12.39 43.42 -14.84
CA LYS A 48 10.96 43.10 -14.62
C LYS A 48 10.54 41.76 -15.23
N THR A 49 11.03 41.45 -16.43
CA THR A 49 10.79 40.17 -17.09
C THR A 49 11.55 39.03 -16.42
N ALA A 50 12.77 39.31 -15.93
CA ALA A 50 13.55 38.35 -15.14
C ALA A 50 12.85 37.95 -13.83
N THR A 51 12.23 38.92 -13.14
CA THR A 51 11.54 38.65 -11.86
C THR A 51 10.31 37.74 -12.05
N LEU A 52 9.55 37.94 -13.13
CA LEU A 52 8.39 37.09 -13.47
C LEU A 52 8.80 35.66 -13.86
N GLN A 53 9.93 35.49 -14.55
CA GLN A 53 10.44 34.16 -14.92
C GLN A 53 11.00 33.41 -13.71
N ILE A 54 11.69 34.10 -12.79
CA ILE A 54 12.18 33.50 -11.53
C ILE A 54 11.01 33.10 -10.62
N LEU A 55 9.97 33.94 -10.52
CA LEU A 55 8.75 33.60 -9.79
C LEU A 55 8.01 32.42 -10.43
N GLY A 56 7.91 32.37 -11.76
CA GLY A 56 7.29 31.26 -12.49
C GLY A 56 8.04 29.94 -12.32
N LEU A 57 9.37 29.95 -12.50
CA LEU A 57 10.23 28.77 -12.29
C LEU A 57 10.26 28.33 -10.83
N GLY A 58 10.30 29.28 -9.88
CA GLY A 58 10.19 29.00 -8.45
C GLY A 58 8.85 28.36 -8.09
N ALA A 59 7.75 28.85 -8.65
CA ALA A 59 6.41 28.28 -8.45
C ALA A 59 6.27 26.87 -9.03
N VAL A 60 6.84 26.61 -10.23
CA VAL A 60 6.85 25.27 -10.84
C VAL A 60 7.72 24.29 -10.04
N ALA A 61 8.87 24.75 -9.54
CA ALA A 61 9.72 23.96 -8.66
C ALA A 61 8.98 23.61 -7.36
N VAL A 62 8.34 24.57 -6.69
CA VAL A 62 7.56 24.28 -5.45
C VAL A 62 6.35 23.39 -5.75
N ALA A 63 5.62 23.63 -6.85
CA ALA A 63 4.47 22.83 -7.25
C ALA A 63 4.85 21.36 -7.53
N GLY A 64 6.03 21.11 -8.11
CA GLY A 64 6.57 19.77 -8.33
C GLY A 64 6.90 19.01 -7.03
N TRP A 65 7.12 19.72 -5.92
CA TRP A 65 7.40 19.12 -4.62
C TRP A 65 6.14 18.80 -3.82
N ILE A 66 5.00 19.40 -4.12
CA ILE A 66 3.73 19.16 -3.40
C ILE A 66 3.33 17.66 -3.42
N PRO A 67 3.35 16.95 -4.57
CA PRO A 67 3.03 15.53 -4.60
C PRO A 67 4.02 14.68 -3.80
N TYR A 68 5.32 15.01 -3.88
CA TYR A 68 6.38 14.32 -3.16
C TYR A 68 6.30 14.55 -1.64
N LEU A 69 6.05 15.78 -1.21
CA LEU A 69 5.85 16.12 0.21
C LEU A 69 4.58 15.49 0.75
N ARG A 70 3.50 15.44 -0.05
CA ARG A 70 2.27 14.73 0.32
C ARG A 70 2.49 13.22 0.44
N PHE A 71 3.21 12.61 -0.49
CA PHE A 71 3.62 11.20 -0.43
C PHE A 71 4.49 10.92 0.80
N ARG A 72 5.50 11.76 1.06
CA ARG A 72 6.38 11.64 2.23
C ARG A 72 5.61 11.81 3.54
N HIS A 73 4.67 12.75 3.60
CA HIS A 73 3.82 12.97 4.75
C HIS A 73 2.90 11.77 5.00
N GLN A 74 2.26 11.24 3.95
CA GLN A 74 1.41 10.05 4.03
C GLN A 74 2.19 8.78 4.43
N ASN A 75 3.47 8.70 4.06
CA ASN A 75 4.31 7.53 4.34
C ASN A 75 5.19 7.65 5.59
N ARG A 76 5.11 8.77 6.33
CA ARG A 76 5.96 9.01 7.51
C ARG A 76 5.77 7.98 8.63
N HIS A 77 4.59 7.40 8.70
CA HIS A 77 4.18 6.48 9.77
C HIS A 77 4.10 5.02 9.34
N ARG A 78 4.36 4.73 8.07
CA ARG A 78 4.40 3.35 7.58
C ARG A 78 5.67 2.68 8.09
N PRO A 79 5.61 1.43 8.58
CA PRO A 79 6.82 0.69 8.89
C PRO A 79 7.68 0.57 7.64
N ASN A 80 8.99 0.76 7.81
CA ASN A 80 9.92 0.60 6.71
C ASN A 80 9.99 -0.88 6.32
N LEU A 81 9.29 -1.28 5.25
CA LEU A 81 9.29 -2.65 4.74
C LEU A 81 10.71 -3.15 4.45
N MET A 82 11.61 -2.29 3.97
CA MET A 82 13.01 -2.67 3.75
C MET A 82 13.68 -3.11 5.06
N SER A 83 13.34 -2.45 6.17
CA SER A 83 13.85 -2.86 7.48
C SER A 83 13.31 -4.22 7.93
N LEU A 84 12.08 -4.57 7.53
CA LEU A 84 11.48 -5.88 7.78
C LEU A 84 12.08 -6.95 6.85
N VAL A 85 12.31 -6.64 5.57
CA VAL A 85 13.01 -7.52 4.62
C VAL A 85 14.43 -7.82 5.10
N LEU A 86 15.16 -6.81 5.57
CA LEU A 86 16.50 -6.99 6.15
C LEU A 86 16.46 -7.76 7.48
N ALA A 87 15.44 -7.56 8.30
CA ALA A 87 15.26 -8.37 9.51
C ALA A 87 14.98 -9.83 9.16
N HIS A 88 14.21 -10.09 8.10
CA HIS A 88 13.97 -11.43 7.57
C HIS A 88 15.26 -12.09 7.09
N SER A 89 16.06 -11.42 6.25
CA SER A 89 17.31 -11.99 5.74
C SER A 89 18.35 -12.28 6.82
N ARG A 90 18.24 -11.60 7.97
CA ARG A 90 19.10 -11.80 9.15
C ARG A 90 18.51 -12.78 10.18
N GLY A 91 17.32 -13.34 9.93
CA GLY A 91 16.64 -14.23 10.89
C GLY A 91 16.05 -13.54 12.12
N LEU A 92 16.00 -12.20 12.15
CA LEU A 92 15.55 -11.38 13.29
C LEU A 92 14.08 -10.93 13.16
N LEU A 93 13.34 -11.47 12.19
CA LEU A 93 11.97 -11.02 11.91
C LEU A 93 11.00 -11.33 13.07
N VAL A 94 11.16 -12.48 13.72
CA VAL A 94 10.35 -12.88 14.87
C VAL A 94 10.59 -11.95 16.05
N GLU A 95 11.87 -11.69 16.37
CA GLU A 95 12.25 -10.79 17.46
C GLU A 95 11.69 -9.38 17.24
N ARG A 96 11.71 -8.90 15.99
CA ARG A 96 11.23 -7.57 15.64
C ARG A 96 9.72 -7.42 15.67
N LEU A 97 8.97 -8.48 15.33
CA LEU A 97 7.51 -8.47 15.29
C LEU A 97 6.88 -8.94 16.61
N GLY A 98 7.66 -9.61 17.47
CA GLY A 98 7.21 -10.11 18.76
C GLY A 98 5.99 -11.02 18.65
N GLU A 99 4.98 -10.73 19.46
CA GLU A 99 3.71 -11.48 19.55
C GLU A 99 2.91 -11.47 18.23
N ASN A 100 3.13 -10.49 17.35
CA ASN A 100 2.44 -10.42 16.06
C ASN A 100 3.08 -11.31 14.98
N ALA A 101 4.28 -11.83 15.21
CA ALA A 101 4.99 -12.67 14.25
C ALA A 101 4.18 -13.88 13.75
N PRO A 102 3.60 -14.74 14.62
CA PRO A 102 2.81 -15.89 14.16
C PRO A 102 1.57 -15.48 13.37
N ILE A 103 0.85 -14.46 13.85
CA ILE A 103 -0.37 -13.94 13.21
C ILE A 103 -0.07 -13.43 11.80
N LEU A 104 1.04 -12.71 11.62
CA LEU A 104 1.44 -12.20 10.32
C LEU A 104 1.96 -13.29 9.37
N GLU A 105 2.57 -14.36 9.89
CA GLU A 105 2.95 -15.51 9.07
C GLU A 105 1.73 -16.27 8.56
N GLU A 106 0.74 -16.48 9.42
CA GLU A 106 -0.53 -17.09 9.05
C GLU A 106 -1.25 -16.23 8.00
N ALA A 107 -1.38 -14.93 8.24
CA ALA A 107 -1.98 -14.00 7.28
C ALA A 107 -1.24 -13.99 5.93
N ALA A 108 0.09 -14.04 5.93
CA ALA A 108 0.89 -14.11 4.72
C ALA A 108 0.63 -15.41 3.95
N THR A 109 0.50 -16.52 4.68
CA THR A 109 0.18 -17.84 4.12
C THR A 109 -1.19 -17.80 3.44
N GLU A 110 -2.21 -17.29 4.13
CA GLU A 110 -3.56 -17.14 3.58
C GLU A 110 -3.58 -16.22 2.35
N ALA A 111 -2.93 -15.06 2.41
CA ALA A 111 -2.86 -14.13 1.29
C ALA A 111 -2.14 -14.71 0.06
N GLU A 112 -1.09 -15.50 0.26
CA GLU A 112 -0.38 -16.19 -0.83
C GLU A 112 -1.27 -17.27 -1.46
N GLN A 113 -1.97 -18.06 -0.65
CA GLN A 113 -2.90 -19.07 -1.14
C GLN A 113 -4.09 -18.45 -1.89
N ILE A 114 -4.66 -17.35 -1.40
CA ILE A 114 -5.71 -16.59 -2.11
C ILE A 114 -5.19 -16.12 -3.46
N THR A 115 -3.98 -15.54 -3.51
CA THR A 115 -3.38 -15.06 -4.76
C THR A 115 -3.27 -16.22 -5.76
N PHE A 116 -2.78 -17.37 -5.32
CA PHE A 116 -2.62 -18.55 -6.17
C PHE A 116 -3.95 -19.14 -6.65
N LEU A 117 -4.93 -19.27 -5.75
CA LEU A 117 -6.25 -19.82 -6.08
C LEU A 117 -7.06 -18.88 -6.97
N SER A 118 -6.89 -17.57 -6.80
CA SER A 118 -7.59 -16.55 -7.59
C SER A 118 -7.21 -16.54 -9.08
N GLU A 119 -6.06 -17.11 -9.43
CA GLU A 119 -5.61 -17.25 -10.83
C GLU A 119 -6.17 -18.51 -11.49
N ARG A 120 -6.87 -19.38 -10.75
CA ARG A 120 -7.35 -20.67 -11.22
C ARG A 120 -8.85 -20.64 -11.58
N PRO A 121 -9.27 -21.41 -12.62
CA PRO A 121 -10.69 -21.67 -12.85
C PRO A 121 -11.35 -22.34 -11.63
N PRO A 122 -12.66 -22.11 -11.36
CA PRO A 122 -13.64 -21.44 -12.21
C PRO A 122 -13.75 -19.92 -12.01
N LEU A 123 -12.84 -19.28 -11.25
CA LEU A 123 -12.97 -17.85 -11.01
C LEU A 123 -12.75 -17.02 -12.29
N PRO A 124 -13.65 -16.07 -12.60
CA PRO A 124 -13.40 -15.07 -13.62
C PRO A 124 -12.11 -14.29 -13.30
N SER A 125 -11.26 -14.09 -14.31
CA SER A 125 -9.95 -13.46 -14.11
C SER A 125 -10.00 -12.04 -13.53
N SER A 126 -11.07 -11.28 -13.78
CA SER A 126 -11.29 -9.96 -13.18
C SER A 126 -11.52 -10.06 -11.68
N LEU A 127 -12.45 -10.92 -11.26
CA LEU A 127 -12.78 -11.18 -9.86
C LEU A 127 -11.57 -11.74 -9.10
N GLY A 128 -10.84 -12.68 -9.71
CA GLY A 128 -9.61 -13.21 -9.12
C GLY A 128 -8.57 -12.12 -8.83
N LYS A 129 -8.33 -11.22 -9.79
CA LYS A 129 -7.41 -10.09 -9.62
C LYS A 129 -7.83 -9.12 -8.51
N GLU A 130 -9.12 -8.88 -8.36
CA GLU A 130 -9.66 -8.00 -7.33
C GLU A 130 -9.52 -8.62 -5.94
N ILE A 131 -9.87 -9.89 -5.81
CA ILE A 131 -9.71 -10.65 -4.56
C ILE A 131 -8.23 -10.69 -4.15
N ALA A 132 -7.32 -11.01 -5.07
CA ALA A 132 -5.88 -10.99 -4.79
C ALA A 132 -5.38 -9.60 -4.40
N ARG A 133 -5.93 -8.54 -5.00
CA ARG A 133 -5.60 -7.15 -4.63
C ARG A 133 -6.05 -6.85 -3.21
N GLU A 134 -7.28 -7.19 -2.85
CA GLU A 134 -7.83 -6.95 -1.51
C GLU A 134 -7.09 -7.76 -0.44
N ALA A 135 -6.78 -9.03 -0.71
CA ALA A 135 -5.95 -9.85 0.18
C ALA A 135 -4.59 -9.20 0.47
N ASN A 136 -3.93 -8.66 -0.57
CA ASN A 136 -2.69 -7.91 -0.40
C ASN A 136 -2.88 -6.60 0.37
N LEU A 137 -3.98 -5.87 0.18
CA LEU A 137 -4.26 -4.63 0.92
C LEU A 137 -4.53 -4.88 2.41
N ARG A 138 -5.20 -5.98 2.75
CA ARG A 138 -5.44 -6.39 4.13
C ARG A 138 -4.17 -6.86 4.81
N MET A 139 -3.38 -7.70 4.14
CA MET A 139 -2.06 -8.10 4.63
C MET A 139 -1.15 -6.88 4.87
N GLU A 140 -1.17 -5.92 3.94
CA GLU A 140 -0.47 -4.64 4.09
C GLU A 140 -0.92 -3.85 5.33
N ARG A 141 -2.22 -3.80 5.60
CA ARG A 141 -2.77 -3.13 6.77
C ARG A 141 -2.36 -3.83 8.06
N MET A 142 -2.38 -5.16 8.07
CA MET A 142 -1.96 -5.94 9.23
C MET A 142 -0.49 -5.68 9.56
N VAL A 143 0.41 -5.67 8.57
CA VAL A 143 1.82 -5.33 8.76
C VAL A 143 1.97 -3.89 9.26
N ASP A 144 1.20 -2.96 8.71
CA ASP A 144 1.20 -1.55 9.10
C ASP A 144 0.76 -1.34 10.55
N LEU A 145 -0.27 -2.04 11.00
CA LEU A 145 -0.78 -1.99 12.37
C LEU A 145 0.13 -2.72 13.36
N ALA A 146 0.76 -3.81 12.94
CA ALA A 146 1.60 -4.65 13.79
C ALA A 146 3.04 -4.12 13.96
N ALA A 147 3.63 -3.56 12.89
CA ALA A 147 5.01 -3.07 12.88
C ALA A 147 5.09 -1.53 12.90
N GLY A 148 4.02 -0.83 12.54
CA GLY A 148 3.91 0.63 12.60
C GLY A 148 3.24 1.13 13.87
N ALA A 149 3.07 2.45 13.96
CA ALA A 149 2.32 3.06 15.06
C ALA A 149 0.82 3.01 14.76
N ALA A 150 0.06 2.14 15.42
CA ALA A 150 -1.40 2.02 15.31
C ALA A 150 -2.13 3.38 15.36
N ALA A 151 -1.68 4.29 16.24
CA ALA A 151 -2.21 5.64 16.39
C ALA A 151 -2.13 6.47 15.09
N SER A 152 -1.10 6.25 14.27
CA SER A 152 -0.95 6.94 12.99
C SER A 152 -1.95 6.49 11.92
N TYR A 153 -2.65 5.37 12.17
CA TYR A 153 -3.75 4.88 11.36
C TYR A 153 -5.12 5.18 11.97
N GLY A 154 -5.15 5.98 13.05
CA GLY A 154 -6.38 6.30 13.79
C GLY A 154 -6.86 5.18 14.69
N PHE A 155 -6.03 4.18 14.98
CA PHE A 155 -6.39 3.06 15.85
C PHE A 155 -5.77 3.21 17.25
N THR A 156 -6.53 2.85 18.28
CA THR A 156 -5.96 2.48 19.57
C THR A 156 -5.19 1.17 19.43
N ARG A 157 -4.34 0.82 20.40
CA ARG A 157 -3.62 -0.47 20.37
C ARG A 157 -4.59 -1.65 20.36
N GLU A 158 -5.65 -1.57 21.15
CA GLU A 158 -6.71 -2.58 21.19
C GLU A 158 -7.50 -2.63 19.87
N GLY A 159 -7.86 -1.48 19.31
CA GLY A 159 -8.53 -1.39 18.01
C GLY A 159 -7.67 -1.94 16.86
N ALA A 160 -6.35 -1.76 16.93
CA ALA A 160 -5.43 -2.37 15.96
C ALA A 160 -5.42 -3.90 16.06
N THR A 161 -5.41 -4.45 17.28
CA THR A 161 -5.50 -5.91 17.49
C THR A 161 -6.81 -6.48 16.95
N VAL A 162 -7.94 -5.81 17.23
CA VAL A 162 -9.25 -6.21 16.71
C VAL A 162 -9.28 -6.16 15.18
N GLN A 163 -8.72 -5.10 14.58
CA GLN A 163 -8.65 -4.96 13.12
C GLN A 163 -7.76 -6.03 12.49
N ILE A 164 -6.62 -6.37 13.11
CA ILE A 164 -5.74 -7.46 12.68
C ILE A 164 -6.49 -8.80 12.70
N GLY A 165 -7.23 -9.09 13.78
CA GLY A 165 -8.05 -10.30 13.87
C GLY A 165 -9.14 -10.36 12.79
N SER A 166 -9.84 -9.24 12.56
CA SER A 166 -10.86 -9.16 11.51
C SER A 166 -10.29 -9.37 10.10
N ASP A 167 -9.10 -8.81 9.82
CA ASP A 167 -8.45 -8.99 8.53
C ASP A 167 -7.92 -10.42 8.35
N LEU A 168 -7.41 -11.06 9.40
CA LEU A 168 -7.02 -12.48 9.38
C LEU A 168 -8.22 -13.38 9.08
N ASP A 169 -9.32 -13.18 9.81
CA ASP A 169 -10.57 -13.91 9.62
C ASP A 169 -11.09 -13.80 8.18
N TRP A 170 -11.02 -12.59 7.61
CA TRP A 170 -11.42 -12.36 6.23
C TRP A 170 -10.54 -13.14 5.27
N LEU A 171 -9.21 -13.16 5.48
CA LEU A 171 -8.29 -13.93 4.64
C LEU A 171 -8.63 -15.42 4.70
N ALA A 172 -8.79 -15.98 5.90
CA ALA A 172 -9.06 -17.40 6.08
C ALA A 172 -10.39 -17.84 5.42
N ARG A 173 -11.48 -17.09 5.65
CA ARG A 173 -12.79 -17.36 5.04
C ARG A 173 -12.76 -17.19 3.52
N THR A 174 -12.03 -16.20 3.03
CA THR A 174 -11.90 -15.95 1.58
C THR A 174 -11.17 -17.12 0.92
N ARG A 175 -10.04 -17.55 1.48
CA ARG A 175 -9.31 -18.72 1.00
C ARG A 175 -10.22 -19.95 0.97
N GLU A 176 -10.89 -20.26 2.07
CA GLU A 176 -11.77 -21.43 2.17
C GLU A 176 -12.90 -21.38 1.12
N THR A 177 -13.47 -20.19 0.89
CA THR A 177 -14.54 -19.99 -0.11
C THR A 177 -14.03 -20.25 -1.52
N ILE A 178 -12.87 -19.69 -1.87
CA ILE A 178 -12.26 -19.89 -3.18
C ILE A 178 -11.86 -21.34 -3.36
N GLU A 179 -11.23 -21.96 -2.35
CA GLU A 179 -10.82 -23.36 -2.38
C GLU A 179 -12.03 -24.28 -2.60
N LYS A 180 -13.15 -24.04 -1.91
CA LYS A 180 -14.41 -24.77 -2.15
C LYS A 180 -14.91 -24.58 -3.59
N ALA A 181 -14.86 -23.36 -4.13
CA ALA A 181 -15.28 -23.08 -5.50
C ALA A 181 -14.38 -23.78 -6.53
N THR A 182 -13.06 -23.78 -6.31
CA THR A 182 -12.06 -24.42 -7.17
C THR A 182 -12.12 -25.94 -7.11
N LEU A 183 -12.26 -26.53 -5.93
CA LEU A 183 -12.24 -27.99 -5.74
C LEU A 183 -13.58 -28.66 -6.05
N ARG A 184 -14.71 -28.01 -5.76
CA ARG A 184 -16.05 -28.59 -6.03
C ARG A 184 -16.53 -28.37 -7.46
N GLY A 185 -15.76 -27.65 -8.29
CA GLY A 185 -16.14 -27.37 -9.68
C GLY A 185 -17.48 -26.66 -9.79
N VAL A 186 -17.75 -25.71 -8.88
CA VAL A 186 -19.02 -24.97 -8.89
C VAL A 186 -19.19 -24.35 -10.27
N GLU A 187 -20.33 -24.67 -10.91
CA GLU A 187 -20.73 -24.16 -12.22
C GLU A 187 -20.44 -22.66 -12.32
N PRO A 188 -19.97 -22.18 -13.49
CA PRO A 188 -19.50 -20.82 -13.64
C PRO A 188 -20.58 -19.87 -13.12
N ILE A 189 -20.26 -19.15 -12.04
CA ILE A 189 -21.14 -18.15 -11.44
C ILE A 189 -21.46 -17.16 -12.57
N GLN A 190 -22.65 -17.30 -13.16
CA GLN A 190 -23.14 -16.55 -14.32
C GLN A 190 -23.45 -15.09 -13.99
N ASP A 191 -23.13 -14.63 -12.79
CA ASP A 191 -23.43 -13.29 -12.34
C ASP A 191 -22.14 -12.55 -11.95
N SER A 192 -21.53 -11.89 -12.93
CA SER A 192 -20.33 -11.09 -12.74
C SER A 192 -20.56 -9.81 -11.92
N GLU A 193 -21.81 -9.45 -11.64
CA GLU A 193 -22.14 -8.23 -10.87
C GLU A 193 -22.43 -8.50 -9.39
N GLY A 194 -22.95 -9.68 -9.03
CA GLY A 194 -23.29 -10.05 -7.65
C GLY A 194 -22.13 -9.97 -6.63
N PRO A 195 -20.95 -10.55 -6.91
CA PRO A 195 -19.82 -10.53 -5.98
C PRO A 195 -19.18 -9.13 -5.82
N LEU A 196 -19.18 -8.35 -6.89
CA LEU A 196 -18.71 -6.96 -6.89
C LEU A 196 -19.64 -6.05 -6.09
N ARG A 197 -20.95 -6.32 -6.13
CA ARG A 197 -21.93 -5.65 -5.27
C ARG A 197 -21.68 -5.94 -3.80
N GLN A 198 -21.47 -7.20 -3.44
CA GLN A 198 -21.14 -7.59 -2.05
C GLN A 198 -19.83 -6.95 -1.57
N LEU A 199 -18.81 -6.85 -2.42
CA LEU A 199 -17.56 -6.17 -2.04
C LEU A 199 -17.73 -4.65 -1.90
N ARG A 200 -18.57 -4.01 -2.71
CA ARG A 200 -18.91 -2.59 -2.56
C ARG A 200 -19.79 -2.33 -1.35
N GLU A 201 -20.72 -3.22 -1.04
CA GLU A 201 -21.54 -3.17 0.16
C GLU A 201 -20.64 -3.29 1.40
N LEU A 202 -19.74 -4.28 1.45
CA LEU A 202 -18.75 -4.41 2.53
C LEU A 202 -17.80 -3.21 2.65
N ALA A 203 -17.41 -2.59 1.52
CA ALA A 203 -16.60 -1.38 1.53
C ALA A 203 -17.40 -0.16 2.06
N SER A 204 -18.68 -0.07 1.71
CA SER A 204 -19.57 1.00 2.18
C SER A 204 -19.93 0.84 3.67
N GLU A 205 -20.16 -0.39 4.13
CA GLU A 205 -20.36 -0.72 5.54
C GLU A 205 -19.12 -0.38 6.35
N ARG A 206 -17.92 -0.58 5.78
CA ARG A 206 -16.67 -0.19 6.41
C ARG A 206 -16.51 1.33 6.50
N GLU A 207 -16.89 2.09 5.48
CA GLU A 207 -16.89 3.56 5.56
C GLU A 207 -17.88 4.07 6.60
N ALA A 208 -19.07 3.47 6.69
CA ALA A 208 -20.07 3.79 7.68
C ALA A 208 -19.58 3.49 9.11
N ALA A 209 -19.04 2.29 9.35
CA ALA A 209 -18.49 1.91 10.66
C ALA A 209 -17.31 2.80 11.08
N LEU A 210 -16.46 3.22 10.13
CA LEU A 210 -15.37 4.17 10.40
C LEU A 210 -15.86 5.60 10.67
N GLN A 211 -17.05 5.97 10.19
CA GLN A 211 -17.68 7.26 10.50
C GLN A 211 -18.36 7.24 11.86
N GLU A 212 -19.03 6.15 12.23
CA GLU A 212 -19.66 5.99 13.54
C GLU A 212 -18.64 5.97 14.68
N LEU A 213 -17.47 5.34 14.47
CA LEU A 213 -16.38 5.31 15.45
C LEU A 213 -15.56 6.61 15.54
N ARG A 214 -15.88 7.61 14.71
CA ARG A 214 -15.27 8.96 14.75
C ARG A 214 -16.05 9.96 15.61
N ILE A 215 -17.24 9.59 16.07
CA ILE A 215 -18.09 10.36 17.00
C ILE A 215 -17.73 9.97 18.43
#